data_AF-A0A382T0T2-F1
#
_entry.id   AF-A0A382T0T2-F1
#
_cell.length_a   1.000
_cell.length_b   1.000
_cell.length_c   1.000
_cell.angle_alpha   90.00
_cell.angle_beta   90.00
_cell.angle_gamma   90.00
#
_symmetry.space_group_name_H-M   'P 1'
#
loop_
_entity.id
_entity.type
_entity.pdbx_description
1 polymer ?
#
loop_
_entity_poly.entity_id
_entity_poly.type
_entity_poly.pdbx_seq_one_letter_code
_entity_poly.pdbx_strand_id
1 'polypeptide(L)'
;MVINIKKLILSFVLACMLWLVGTAPTLAASGESLDRIVNQIDSMFPPLEGVVVSVDKQILTLDLKQGQPVKRGDRLKLIRFGKDIIHPISKKKIGRKETDLGEVKVIEVRKDFSLARATDPTTLVRVSD
;
A
#
# COMPACT_ATOMS: atom_id res chain seq x y z
N MET A 1 34.41 -16.42 68.81
CA MET A 1 35.06 -15.26 68.14
C MET A 1 33.96 -14.42 67.51
N VAL A 2 33.70 -13.24 68.07
CA VAL A 2 32.50 -12.42 67.81
C VAL A 2 32.54 -11.83 66.40
N ILE A 3 31.59 -12.20 65.54
CA ILE A 3 31.45 -11.67 64.18
C ILE A 3 30.96 -10.22 64.29
N ASN A 4 31.74 -9.29 63.72
CA ASN A 4 31.59 -7.85 63.89
C ASN A 4 30.45 -7.31 63.00
N ILE A 5 29.25 -7.21 63.57
CA ILE A 5 27.97 -6.84 62.92
C ILE A 5 28.06 -5.55 62.09
N LYS A 6 28.93 -4.60 62.45
CA LYS A 6 29.12 -3.35 61.70
C LYS A 6 29.69 -3.55 60.29
N LYS A 7 30.52 -4.57 60.07
CA LYS A 7 31.07 -4.89 58.73
C LYS A 7 30.03 -5.56 57.82
N LEU A 8 29.10 -6.31 58.40
CA LEU A 8 27.99 -6.94 57.68
C LEU A 8 26.99 -5.89 57.18
N ILE A 9 26.70 -4.87 58.00
CA ILE A 9 25.81 -3.76 57.64
C ILE A 9 26.44 -2.90 56.53
N LEU A 10 27.75 -2.64 56.60
CA LEU A 10 28.44 -1.82 55.59
C LEU A 10 28.50 -2.51 54.21
N SER A 11 28.67 -3.84 54.19
CA SER A 11 28.61 -4.64 52.95
C SER A 11 27.20 -4.69 52.35
N PHE A 12 26.16 -4.66 53.18
CA PHE A 12 24.77 -4.73 52.73
C PHE A 12 24.32 -3.40 52.10
N VAL A 13 24.75 -2.26 52.66
CA VAL A 13 24.47 -0.93 52.09
C VAL A 13 25.17 -0.73 50.74
N LEU A 14 26.41 -1.23 50.59
CA LEU A 14 27.16 -1.14 49.32
C LEU A 14 26.55 -2.04 48.22
N ALA A 15 26.01 -3.20 48.60
CA ALA A 15 25.29 -4.08 47.67
C ALA A 15 23.94 -3.49 47.23
N CYS A 16 23.22 -2.80 48.13
CA CYS A 16 21.98 -2.10 47.77
C CYS A 16 22.22 -0.90 46.82
N MET A 17 23.34 -0.19 46.97
CA MET A 17 23.65 0.95 46.09
C MET A 17 24.01 0.50 44.66
N LEU A 18 24.47 -0.74 44.48
CA LEU A 18 24.83 -1.31 43.18
C LEU A 18 23.64 -1.90 42.39
N TRP A 19 22.48 -2.05 43.02
CA TRP A 19 21.24 -2.50 42.37
C TRP A 19 20.35 -1.34 41.89
N LEU A 20 20.79 -0.09 42.11
CA LEU A 20 20.04 1.11 41.74
C LEU A 20 20.52 1.77 40.43
N VAL A 21 21.14 1.01 39.52
CA VAL A 21 21.26 1.43 38.11
C VAL A 21 20.07 0.82 37.36
N GLY A 22 18.92 1.45 37.55
CA GLY A 22 17.70 1.11 36.83
C GLY A 22 17.92 1.27 35.33
N THR A 23 17.69 0.19 34.58
CA THR A 23 17.51 0.22 33.13
C THR A 23 16.38 1.19 32.80
N ALA A 24 16.68 2.35 32.21
CA ALA A 24 15.65 3.24 31.71
C ALA A 24 14.85 2.51 30.60
N PRO A 25 13.51 2.47 30.65
CA PRO A 25 12.73 1.96 29.53
C PRO A 25 12.92 2.93 28.36
N THR A 26 13.57 2.46 27.29
CA THR A 26 13.62 3.19 26.02
C THR A 26 12.19 3.30 25.49
N LEU A 27 11.65 4.53 25.41
CA LEU A 27 10.38 4.82 24.74
C LEU A 27 10.51 4.52 23.24
N ALA A 28 10.31 3.26 22.85
CA ALA A 28 10.32 2.79 21.46
C ALA A 28 8.92 2.31 21.01
N ALA A 29 7.85 2.84 21.61
CA ALA A 29 6.48 2.37 21.38
C ALA A 29 5.67 3.22 20.37
N SER A 30 6.24 4.30 19.82
CA SER A 30 5.49 5.22 18.92
C SER A 30 5.49 4.80 17.45
N GLY A 31 6.50 4.07 16.97
CA GLY A 31 6.56 3.59 15.58
C GLY A 31 5.49 2.53 15.27
N GLU A 32 5.35 1.54 16.17
CA GLU A 32 4.44 0.41 15.95
C GLU A 32 2.96 0.80 15.89
N SER A 33 2.56 1.87 16.59
CA SER A 33 1.15 2.33 16.58
C SER A 33 0.80 3.09 15.30
N LEU A 34 1.73 3.88 14.77
CA LEU A 34 1.54 4.57 13.48
C LEU A 34 1.52 3.58 12.32
N ASP A 35 2.45 2.62 12.30
CA ASP A 35 2.51 1.61 11.24
C ASP A 35 1.22 0.77 11.17
N ARG A 36 0.59 0.47 12.32
CA ARG A 36 -0.71 -0.21 12.37
C ARG A 36 -1.82 0.62 11.73
N ILE A 37 -1.84 1.93 11.98
CA ILE A 37 -2.85 2.83 11.40
C ILE A 37 -2.66 2.94 9.88
N VAL A 38 -1.41 3.09 9.42
CA VAL A 38 -1.09 3.13 7.99
C VAL A 38 -1.53 1.85 7.29
N ASN A 39 -1.13 0.69 7.83
CA ASN A 39 -1.51 -0.61 7.27
C ASN A 39 -3.03 -0.82 7.26
N GLN A 40 -3.74 -0.31 8.27
CA GLN A 40 -5.20 -0.38 8.32
C GLN A 40 -5.85 0.47 7.22
N ILE A 41 -5.34 1.68 6.96
CA ILE A 41 -5.82 2.54 5.87
C ILE A 41 -5.55 1.88 4.52
N ASP A 42 -4.34 1.38 4.30
CA ASP A 42 -3.97 0.72 3.03
C ASP A 42 -4.85 -0.50 2.74
N SER A 43 -5.21 -1.27 3.78
CA SER A 43 -6.12 -2.42 3.63
C SER A 43 -7.54 -2.03 3.20
N MET A 44 -7.97 -0.78 3.46
CA MET A 44 -9.29 -0.29 3.08
C MET A 44 -9.35 0.18 1.62
N PHE A 45 -8.21 0.47 1.00
CA PHE A 45 -8.10 0.97 -0.38
C PHE A 45 -7.18 0.08 -1.22
N PRO A 46 -7.56 -1.20 -1.44
CA PRO A 46 -6.78 -2.07 -2.32
C PRO A 46 -6.71 -1.45 -3.73
N PRO A 47 -5.55 -1.55 -4.40
CA PRO A 47 -5.39 -1.05 -5.76
C PRO A 47 -6.37 -1.77 -6.68
N LEU A 48 -7.16 -0.98 -7.41
CA LEU A 48 -8.10 -1.47 -8.40
C LEU A 48 -7.47 -1.32 -9.79
N GLU A 49 -7.10 -2.45 -10.38
CA GLU A 49 -6.59 -2.52 -11.74
C GLU A 49 -7.52 -3.40 -12.58
N GLY A 50 -7.74 -2.99 -13.83
CA GLY A 50 -8.56 -3.71 -14.79
C GLY A 50 -8.11 -3.36 -16.21
N VAL A 51 -8.51 -4.20 -17.16
CA VAL A 51 -8.10 -4.07 -18.57
C VAL A 51 -9.33 -3.80 -19.44
N VAL A 52 -9.17 -2.97 -20.48
CA VAL A 52 -10.20 -2.78 -21.50
C VAL A 52 -10.27 -4.01 -22.41
N VAL A 53 -11.40 -4.72 -22.35
CA VAL A 53 -11.62 -5.97 -23.10
C VAL A 53 -12.30 -5.73 -24.45
N SER A 54 -13.17 -4.71 -24.53
CA SER A 54 -13.85 -4.29 -25.76
C SER A 54 -14.08 -2.78 -25.76
N VAL A 55 -14.12 -2.19 -26.96
CA VAL A 55 -14.41 -0.78 -27.20
C VAL A 55 -15.55 -0.68 -28.21
N ASP A 56 -16.73 -0.31 -27.73
CA ASP A 56 -17.95 -0.17 -28.52
C ASP A 56 -18.35 1.31 -28.60
N LYS A 57 -17.91 1.99 -29.66
CA LYS A 57 -18.07 3.43 -29.89
C LYS A 57 -17.44 4.28 -28.77
N GLN A 58 -18.19 4.52 -27.70
CA GLN A 58 -17.79 5.30 -26.50
C GLN A 58 -17.96 4.50 -25.21
N ILE A 59 -18.48 3.27 -25.29
CA ILE A 59 -18.66 2.38 -24.15
C ILE A 59 -17.48 1.40 -24.15
N LEU A 60 -16.80 1.35 -23.01
CA LEU A 60 -15.68 0.46 -22.75
C LEU A 60 -16.18 -0.69 -21.89
N THR A 61 -15.83 -1.91 -22.27
CA THR A 61 -16.01 -3.08 -21.41
C THR A 61 -14.73 -3.33 -20.65
N LEU A 62 -14.78 -3.26 -19.33
CA LEU A 62 -13.65 -3.47 -18.43
C LEU A 62 -13.75 -4.86 -17.80
N ASP A 63 -12.60 -5.52 -17.61
CA ASP A 63 -12.45 -6.75 -16.82
C ASP A 63 -12.52 -6.46 -15.32
N LEU A 64 -13.60 -5.78 -14.91
CA LEU A 64 -13.90 -5.44 -13.54
C LEU A 64 -15.27 -6.00 -13.19
N LYS A 65 -15.40 -6.73 -12.09
CA LYS A 65 -16.60 -7.51 -11.77
C LYS A 65 -17.21 -7.18 -10.43
N GLN A 66 -18.49 -7.54 -10.26
CA GLN A 66 -19.12 -7.49 -8.93
C GLN A 66 -18.30 -8.28 -7.90
N GLY A 67 -18.09 -7.68 -6.73
CA GLY A 67 -17.25 -8.22 -5.66
C GLY A 67 -15.82 -7.68 -5.65
N GLN A 68 -15.36 -7.03 -6.73
CA GLN A 68 -14.17 -6.19 -6.70
C GLN A 68 -14.51 -4.80 -6.12
N PRO A 69 -13.51 -4.00 -5.68
CA PRO A 69 -13.72 -2.67 -5.11
C PRO A 69 -14.09 -1.61 -6.16
N VAL A 70 -15.06 -1.92 -7.05
CA VAL A 70 -15.55 -1.07 -8.13
C VAL A 70 -17.05 -0.81 -7.97
N LYS A 71 -17.47 0.45 -8.14
CA LYS A 71 -18.86 0.89 -8.02
C LYS A 71 -19.27 1.75 -9.20
N ARG A 72 -20.58 1.80 -9.45
CA ARG A 72 -21.15 2.71 -10.43
C ARG A 72 -20.86 4.16 -10.03
N GLY A 73 -20.35 4.93 -10.97
CA GLY A 73 -19.98 6.33 -10.78
C GLY A 73 -18.50 6.56 -10.49
N ASP A 74 -17.75 5.50 -10.18
CA ASP A 74 -16.32 5.58 -9.95
C ASP A 74 -15.58 6.11 -11.18
N ARG A 75 -14.51 6.85 -10.93
CA ARG A 75 -13.61 7.36 -11.95
C ARG A 75 -12.32 6.60 -11.87
N LEU A 76 -11.95 5.95 -12.96
CA LEU A 76 -10.74 5.17 -13.08
C LEU A 76 -9.80 5.86 -14.06
N LYS A 77 -8.51 5.82 -13.75
CA LYS A 77 -7.48 6.34 -14.65
C LYS A 77 -7.25 5.35 -15.79
N LEU A 78 -7.16 5.85 -17.01
CA LEU A 78 -6.93 5.05 -18.21
C LEU A 78 -5.47 5.20 -18.64
N ILE A 79 -4.72 4.10 -18.64
CA ILE A 79 -3.28 4.10 -18.88
C ILE A 79 -2.95 3.06 -19.94
N ARG A 80 -2.36 3.49 -21.06
CA ARG A 80 -1.83 2.57 -22.05
C ARG A 80 -0.41 2.15 -21.71
N PHE A 81 -0.24 0.85 -21.46
CA PHE A 81 1.08 0.25 -21.33
C PHE A 81 1.73 0.03 -22.70
N GLY A 82 2.94 0.55 -22.86
CA GLY A 82 3.79 0.42 -24.04
C GLY A 82 4.93 -0.57 -23.85
N LYS A 83 6.09 -0.22 -24.44
CA LYS A 83 7.28 -1.08 -24.42
C LYS A 83 7.88 -1.20 -23.02
N ASP A 84 8.47 -2.35 -22.74
CA ASP A 84 9.22 -2.58 -21.52
C ASP A 84 10.43 -1.65 -21.44
N ILE A 85 10.65 -1.06 -20.27
CA ILE A 85 11.82 -0.23 -19.99
C ILE A 85 12.89 -1.16 -19.44
N ILE A 86 14.01 -1.28 -20.16
CA ILE A 86 15.10 -2.19 -19.83
C ILE A 86 16.32 -1.37 -19.46
N HIS A 87 16.93 -1.68 -18.32
CA HIS A 87 18.16 -1.04 -17.91
C HIS A 87 19.28 -1.32 -18.93
N PRO A 88 20.01 -0.31 -19.43
CA PRO A 88 20.94 -0.48 -20.55
C PRO A 88 22.09 -1.44 -20.24
N ILE A 89 22.60 -1.38 -19.00
CA ILE A 89 23.76 -2.17 -18.53
C ILE A 89 23.32 -3.53 -17.94
N SER A 90 22.51 -3.54 -16.89
CA SER A 90 22.07 -4.79 -16.23
C SER A 90 21.08 -5.64 -17.04
N LYS A 91 20.50 -5.11 -18.12
CA LYS A 91 19.45 -5.76 -18.93
C LYS A 91 18.19 -6.15 -18.14
N LYS A 92 18.05 -5.71 -16.89
CA LYS A 92 16.88 -5.97 -16.06
C LYS A 92 15.70 -5.11 -16.52
N LYS A 93 14.50 -5.70 -16.58
CA LYS A 93 13.24 -4.97 -16.78
C LYS A 93 12.96 -4.10 -15.55
N ILE A 94 12.85 -2.79 -15.78
CA ILE A 94 12.54 -1.78 -14.75
C ILE A 94 11.02 -1.57 -14.66
N GLY A 95 10.32 -1.63 -15.79
CA GLY A 95 8.89 -1.39 -15.86
C GLY A 95 8.39 -1.40 -17.30
N ARG A 96 7.29 -0.70 -17.55
CA ARG A 96 6.73 -0.48 -18.89
C ARG A 96 6.52 1.01 -19.09
N LYS A 97 6.63 1.48 -20.33
CA LYS A 97 6.26 2.86 -20.65
C LYS A 97 4.77 3.02 -20.44
N GLU A 98 4.36 3.98 -19.62
CA GLU A 98 2.95 4.31 -19.39
C GLU A 98 2.58 5.56 -20.20
N THR A 99 1.40 5.57 -20.80
CA THR A 99 0.83 6.75 -21.46
C THR A 99 -0.53 7.02 -20.85
N ASP A 100 -0.66 8.18 -20.21
CA ASP A 100 -1.92 8.63 -19.62
C ASP A 100 -2.90 9.02 -20.73
N LEU A 101 -4.06 8.36 -20.78
CA LEU A 101 -5.13 8.63 -21.74
C LEU A 101 -6.28 9.44 -21.11
N GLY A 102 -6.25 9.68 -19.80
CA GLY A 102 -7.28 10.40 -19.05
C GLY A 102 -8.07 9.50 -18.10
N GLU A 103 -9.37 9.76 -17.99
CA GLU A 103 -10.26 9.08 -17.04
C GLU A 103 -11.45 8.42 -17.74
N VAL A 104 -11.93 7.33 -17.15
CA VAL A 104 -13.18 6.65 -17.51
C VAL A 104 -14.10 6.62 -16.31
N LYS A 105 -15.40 6.83 -16.55
CA LYS A 105 -16.44 6.74 -15.52
C LYS A 105 -17.18 5.42 -15.66
N VAL A 106 -17.26 4.66 -14.57
CA VAL A 106 -18.03 3.40 -14.51
C VAL A 106 -19.52 3.71 -14.57
N ILE A 107 -20.22 3.19 -15.58
CA ILE A 107 -21.66 3.35 -15.79
C ILE A 107 -22.44 2.24 -15.12
N GLU A 108 -21.93 1.01 -15.17
CA GLU A 108 -22.60 -0.18 -14.68
C GLU A 108 -21.57 -1.24 -14.29
N VAL A 109 -21.82 -1.95 -13.19
CA VAL A 109 -20.98 -3.07 -12.73
C VAL A 109 -21.83 -4.34 -12.80
N ARG A 110 -21.45 -5.27 -13.66
CA ARG A 110 -22.14 -6.56 -13.85
C ARG A 110 -21.35 -7.70 -13.20
N LYS A 111 -21.96 -8.88 -13.22
CA LYS A 111 -21.42 -10.07 -12.57
C LYS A 111 -19.99 -10.40 -13.02
N ASP A 112 -19.72 -10.29 -14.32
CA ASP A 112 -18.45 -10.73 -14.91
C ASP A 112 -17.65 -9.60 -15.57
N PHE A 113 -18.24 -8.41 -15.75
CA PHE A 113 -17.59 -7.26 -16.38
C PHE A 113 -18.25 -5.95 -15.97
N SER A 114 -17.60 -4.82 -16.28
CA SER A 114 -18.13 -3.49 -16.02
C SER A 114 -18.16 -2.67 -17.29
N LEU A 115 -19.15 -1.80 -17.40
CA LEU A 115 -19.25 -0.85 -18.49
C LEU A 115 -18.79 0.51 -18.00
N ALA A 116 -17.89 1.14 -18.74
CA ALA A 116 -17.39 2.47 -18.48
C ALA A 116 -17.48 3.34 -19.73
N ARG A 117 -17.33 4.64 -19.55
CA ARG A 117 -17.26 5.61 -20.64
C ARG A 117 -16.11 6.57 -20.39
N ALA A 118 -15.33 6.86 -21.42
CA ALA A 118 -14.29 7.88 -21.35
C ALA A 118 -14.90 9.24 -21.03
N THR A 119 -14.29 9.97 -20.10
CA THR A 119 -14.74 11.32 -19.74
C THR A 119 -14.54 12.28 -20.91
N ASP A 120 -13.46 12.11 -21.67
CA ASP A 120 -13.21 12.81 -22.92
C ASP A 120 -13.55 11.89 -24.12
N PRO A 121 -14.52 12.26 -24.97
CA PRO A 121 -14.91 11.46 -26.14
C PRO A 121 -13.85 11.44 -27.25
N THR A 122 -12.83 12.32 -27.19
CA THR A 122 -11.73 12.35 -28.17
C THR A 122 -10.59 11.39 -27.80
N THR A 123 -10.61 10.81 -26.60
CA THR A 123 -9.60 9.83 -26.18
C THR A 123 -9.67 8.59 -27.06
N LEU A 124 -8.54 8.29 -27.72
CA LEU A 124 -8.38 7.09 -28.54
C LEU A 124 -8.06 5.88 -27.65
N VAL A 125 -9.10 5.18 -27.18
CA VAL A 125 -9.00 3.95 -26.39
C VAL A 125 -8.89 2.71 -27.28
N ARG A 126 -8.10 1.73 -26.83
CA ARG A 126 -7.89 0.44 -27.51
C ARG A 126 -8.13 -0.70 -26.52
N VAL A 127 -8.39 -1.88 -27.07
CA VAL A 127 -8.37 -3.12 -26.30
C VAL A 127 -6.97 -3.33 -25.73
N SER A 128 -6.88 -3.80 -24.48
CA SER A 128 -5.67 -3.96 -23.69
C SER A 128 -5.06 -2.67 -23.09
N ASP A 129 -5.74 -1.53 -23.23
CA ASP A 129 -5.46 -0.34 -22.40
C ASP A 129 -5.96 -0.51 -20.96
#